data_AF-A0A0C2G1Y2-F1
#
_entry.id   AF-A0A0C2G1Y2-F1
#
_cell.length_a   1.000
_cell.length_b   1.000
_cell.length_c   1.000
_cell.angle_alpha   90.00
_cell.angle_beta   90.00
_cell.angle_gamma   90.00
#
_symmetry.space_group_name_H-M   'P 1'
#
loop_
_entity.id
_entity.type
_entity.pdbx_description
1 polymer ?
#
loop_
_entity_poly.entity_id
_entity_poly.type
_entity_poly.pdbx_seq_one_letter_code
_entity_poly.pdbx_strand_id
1 'polypeptide(L)'
;MINRCSRFWRLGCNSLGRRVTRRIVRPRPPFALVVAPISLSTTYKQDRPGEPKGHDYSRAGNPSRDVLQKCLASLEDGKYCHVFASGLAASMAVVNMLKAGDHIICSDDVYGGTQRFIRRVSVPQHSTQADFVDLTDLAKLQAAFKPNTKMVWMETPSNPLLKVVDIAALVHTVKKTNPDILVVVDNTFMSPYFQRPLTLGADIVVHSITKYINGHSDVVMGAVITDNDDIQQHLFFQQLVHTVKKTNPDILVVVDNTFMSPYFQRPLTLGADIVVHSITKYINGHSDVVMGAVITDNDDIQQHLFFQQLAVGAIPSPFDCFLVNRGLKTLHLRMRAHYENALAIAKYLEANERVEKVLYPALPSHPQHKIHLSQTKGMSGMMSFYLKGGLEESRTFLSSLKIFTLAESLGGYESLAELPSIMTHASVPAEERKKLQITDNLIRLSVGVENLDDLIADLDQALKAAVSLQVVSFWRTLNFKIDFALEISSLFIIHV
;
A
#
# COMPACT_ATOMS: atom_id res chain seq x y z
N MET A 1 -21.38 33.05 -38.51
CA MET A 1 -20.98 32.12 -37.42
C MET A 1 -19.79 31.22 -37.79
N ILE A 2 -19.64 30.77 -39.04
CA ILE A 2 -18.52 29.93 -39.52
C ILE A 2 -17.11 30.55 -39.29
N ASN A 3 -16.99 31.89 -39.38
CA ASN A 3 -15.70 32.59 -39.22
C ASN A 3 -15.22 32.77 -37.77
N ARG A 4 -16.06 32.58 -36.74
CA ARG A 4 -15.61 32.60 -35.33
C ARG A 4 -15.13 31.22 -34.86
N CYS A 5 -15.75 30.14 -35.33
CA CYS A 5 -15.24 28.78 -35.10
C CYS A 5 -13.83 28.61 -35.67
N SER A 6 -13.57 29.07 -36.90
CA SER A 6 -12.27 28.85 -37.56
C SER A 6 -11.07 29.48 -36.82
N ARG A 7 -11.27 30.57 -36.08
CA ARG A 7 -10.20 31.28 -35.35
C ARG A 7 -9.89 30.64 -33.99
N PHE A 8 -10.92 30.17 -33.27
CA PHE A 8 -10.76 29.40 -32.03
C PHE A 8 -10.11 28.03 -32.29
N TRP A 9 -10.52 27.38 -33.38
CA TRP A 9 -9.95 26.11 -33.86
C TRP A 9 -8.48 26.23 -34.25
N ARG A 10 -8.07 27.27 -34.99
CA ARG A 10 -6.67 27.45 -35.42
C ARG A 10 -5.70 27.71 -34.27
N LEU A 11 -6.09 28.47 -33.24
CA LEU A 11 -5.21 28.77 -32.11
C LEU A 11 -5.13 27.59 -31.12
N GLY A 12 -6.25 26.93 -30.83
CA GLY A 12 -6.30 25.72 -29.99
C GLY A 12 -5.55 24.53 -30.60
N CYS A 13 -5.80 24.22 -31.89
CA CYS A 13 -5.15 23.10 -32.60
C CYS A 13 -3.63 23.30 -32.76
N ASN A 14 -3.17 24.53 -33.04
CA ASN A 14 -1.73 24.81 -33.13
C ASN A 14 -1.02 24.65 -31.78
N SER A 15 -1.69 24.94 -30.67
CA SER A 15 -1.15 24.71 -29.32
C SER A 15 -1.14 23.22 -28.95
N LEU A 16 -2.17 22.47 -29.33
CA LEU A 16 -2.30 21.04 -29.04
C LEU A 16 -1.32 20.21 -29.87
N GLY A 17 -1.19 20.49 -31.17
CA GLY A 17 -0.17 19.86 -32.03
C GLY A 17 1.26 20.09 -31.52
N ARG A 18 1.53 21.27 -30.92
CA ARG A 18 2.79 21.52 -30.21
C ARG A 18 2.93 20.74 -28.90
N ARG A 19 1.85 20.54 -28.13
CA ARG A 19 1.88 19.74 -26.89
C ARG A 19 2.13 18.26 -27.17
N VAL A 20 1.47 17.71 -28.20
CA VAL A 20 1.66 16.34 -28.70
C VAL A 20 3.11 16.09 -29.12
N THR A 21 3.77 17.08 -29.74
CA THR A 21 5.12 16.90 -30.30
C THR A 21 6.27 17.38 -29.41
N ARG A 22 6.08 18.37 -28.51
CA ARG A 22 7.19 19.02 -27.77
C ARG A 22 7.16 18.87 -26.25
N ARG A 23 6.03 18.56 -25.60
CA ARG A 23 5.98 18.46 -24.13
C ARG A 23 6.46 17.10 -23.57
N ILE A 24 6.79 16.16 -24.47
CA ILE A 24 7.13 14.77 -24.15
C ILE A 24 8.54 14.59 -23.54
N VAL A 25 9.45 15.58 -23.61
CA VAL A 25 10.86 15.35 -23.24
C VAL A 25 11.40 16.37 -22.24
N ARG A 26 11.21 16.13 -20.94
CA ARG A 26 12.15 16.53 -19.86
C ARG A 26 12.00 15.64 -18.61
N PRO A 27 12.57 14.43 -18.65
CA PRO A 27 13.49 14.05 -17.57
C PRO A 27 14.82 13.64 -18.21
N ARG A 28 15.94 14.29 -17.84
CA ARG A 28 17.28 14.03 -18.43
C ARG A 28 17.68 12.56 -18.20
N PRO A 29 17.60 11.67 -19.21
CA PRO A 29 18.27 10.38 -19.16
C PRO A 29 19.76 10.60 -19.51
N PRO A 30 20.66 9.63 -19.33
CA PRO A 30 22.05 9.75 -19.75
C PRO A 30 22.23 9.94 -21.27
N PHE A 31 21.17 9.74 -22.07
CA PHE A 31 21.18 9.87 -23.53
C PHE A 31 20.07 10.81 -24.02
N ALA A 32 20.38 11.68 -24.97
CA ALA A 32 19.45 12.63 -25.58
C ALA A 32 18.52 11.95 -26.61
N LEU A 33 17.69 11.01 -26.15
CA LEU A 33 16.74 10.29 -27.00
C LEU A 33 15.55 11.18 -27.37
N VAL A 34 15.16 11.15 -28.66
CA VAL A 34 14.01 11.92 -29.18
C VAL A 34 12.67 11.28 -28.81
N VAL A 35 12.62 9.94 -28.77
CA VAL A 35 11.45 9.16 -28.35
C VAL A 35 11.78 8.50 -27.01
N ALA A 36 10.83 8.53 -26.07
CA ALA A 36 11.01 7.89 -24.76
C ALA A 36 11.23 6.37 -24.94
N PRO A 37 12.21 5.77 -24.25
CA PRO A 37 12.47 4.33 -24.34
C PRO A 37 11.32 3.52 -23.73
N ILE A 38 11.11 2.30 -24.23
CA ILE A 38 10.17 1.35 -23.65
C ILE A 38 10.85 0.68 -22.45
N SER A 39 10.38 0.98 -21.24
CA SER A 39 10.81 0.32 -20.01
C SER A 39 9.92 -0.88 -19.70
N LEU A 40 10.40 -2.09 -20.05
CA LEU A 40 9.75 -3.35 -19.71
C LEU A 40 10.12 -3.85 -18.29
N SER A 41 11.05 -3.18 -17.61
CA SER A 41 11.52 -3.62 -16.30
C SER A 41 10.40 -3.62 -15.28
N THR A 42 10.21 -4.76 -14.61
CA THR A 42 9.18 -4.92 -13.57
C THR A 42 9.59 -4.30 -12.24
N THR A 43 10.89 -4.22 -11.98
CA THR A 43 11.52 -3.64 -10.78
C THR A 43 12.66 -2.70 -11.18
N TYR A 44 13.04 -1.78 -10.31
CA TYR A 44 14.09 -0.79 -10.59
C TYR A 44 15.18 -0.86 -9.51
N LYS A 45 16.44 -0.75 -9.94
CA LYS A 45 17.57 -0.66 -9.03
C LYS A 45 17.41 0.55 -8.12
N GLN A 46 17.46 0.32 -6.82
CA GLN A 46 17.58 1.38 -5.82
C GLN A 46 19.05 1.41 -5.39
N ASP A 47 19.63 2.60 -5.27
CA ASP A 47 21.01 2.73 -4.78
C ASP A 47 21.11 2.30 -3.31
N ARG A 48 20.01 2.46 -2.57
CA ARG A 48 19.82 2.02 -1.19
C ARG A 48 18.39 1.52 -1.00
N PRO A 49 18.14 0.58 -0.07
CA PRO A 49 16.79 0.14 0.26
C PRO A 49 15.88 1.31 0.61
N GLY A 50 14.71 1.39 -0.03
CA GLY A 50 13.79 2.51 0.20
C GLY A 50 14.27 3.82 -0.39
N GLU A 51 15.21 3.85 -1.35
CA GLU A 51 15.59 5.08 -2.06
C GLU A 51 15.41 4.89 -3.58
N PRO A 52 14.15 4.77 -4.05
CA PRO A 52 13.90 4.67 -5.47
C PRO A 52 14.28 5.96 -6.18
N LYS A 53 15.04 5.84 -7.27
CA LYS A 53 15.33 6.94 -8.19
C LYS A 53 14.16 7.11 -9.15
N GLY A 54 13.04 7.59 -8.63
CA GLY A 54 11.79 7.82 -9.36
C GLY A 54 10.84 6.62 -9.32
N HIS A 55 11.29 5.43 -9.73
CA HIS A 55 10.47 4.21 -9.70
C HIS A 55 11.14 3.11 -8.87
N ASP A 56 10.34 2.30 -8.19
CA ASP A 56 10.73 1.08 -7.48
C ASP A 56 10.14 -0.18 -8.15
N TYR A 57 8.86 -0.13 -8.52
CA TYR A 57 8.11 -1.26 -9.03
C TYR A 57 7.09 -0.84 -10.09
N SER A 58 7.09 -1.53 -11.23
CA SER A 58 6.39 -1.10 -12.46
C SER A 58 4.86 -1.02 -12.32
N ARG A 59 4.26 -1.75 -11.37
CA ARG A 59 2.82 -1.60 -11.09
C ARG A 59 2.52 -0.26 -10.42
N ALA A 60 3.36 0.19 -9.50
CA ALA A 60 3.22 1.47 -8.81
C ALA A 60 3.55 2.66 -9.72
N GLY A 61 4.63 2.55 -10.52
CA GLY A 61 5.01 3.57 -11.50
C GLY A 61 5.98 3.00 -12.55
N ASN A 62 5.89 3.47 -13.80
CA ASN A 62 6.74 3.00 -14.90
C ASN A 62 7.08 4.18 -15.83
N PRO A 63 8.35 4.36 -16.24
CA PRO A 63 8.77 5.49 -17.07
C PRO A 63 7.96 5.65 -18.36
N SER A 64 7.67 4.56 -19.06
CA SER A 64 6.89 4.58 -20.31
C SER A 64 5.44 5.00 -20.03
N ARG A 65 4.86 4.48 -18.94
CA ARG A 65 3.50 4.81 -18.51
C ARG A 65 3.39 6.27 -18.05
N ASP A 66 4.37 6.76 -17.31
CA ASP A 66 4.45 8.14 -16.84
C ASP A 66 4.46 9.14 -17.99
N VAL A 67 5.19 8.85 -19.06
CA VAL A 67 5.22 9.69 -20.26
C VAL A 67 3.84 9.77 -20.90
N LEU A 68 3.18 8.62 -21.08
CA LEU A 68 1.82 8.58 -21.63
C LEU A 68 0.83 9.34 -20.74
N GLN A 69 0.84 9.09 -19.42
CA GLN A 69 -0.02 9.76 -18.45
C GLN A 69 0.18 11.28 -18.49
N LYS A 70 1.43 11.77 -18.44
CA LYS A 70 1.74 13.21 -18.53
C LYS A 70 1.28 13.82 -19.85
N CYS A 71 1.43 13.07 -20.95
CA CYS A 71 0.95 13.51 -22.26
C CYS A 71 -0.57 13.67 -22.24
N LEU A 72 -1.31 12.63 -21.87
CA LEU A 72 -2.79 12.63 -21.84
C LEU A 72 -3.35 13.69 -20.89
N ALA A 73 -2.79 13.83 -19.69
CA ALA A 73 -3.14 14.91 -18.76
C ALA A 73 -3.00 16.27 -19.43
N SER A 74 -1.87 16.52 -20.10
CA SER A 74 -1.64 17.78 -20.80
C SER A 74 -2.54 18.00 -22.04
N LEU A 75 -3.08 16.95 -22.65
CA LEU A 75 -4.01 17.07 -23.79
C LEU A 75 -5.40 17.47 -23.31
N GLU A 76 -5.85 16.91 -22.19
CA GLU A 76 -7.14 17.20 -21.54
C GLU A 76 -7.15 18.48 -20.69
N ASP A 77 -6.02 19.20 -20.62
CA ASP A 77 -5.81 20.32 -19.66
C ASP A 77 -5.94 19.90 -18.19
N GLY A 78 -5.72 18.61 -17.87
CA GLY A 78 -5.72 18.08 -16.50
C GLY A 78 -4.35 18.05 -15.83
N LYS A 79 -4.34 18.02 -14.50
CA LYS A 79 -3.16 17.90 -13.64
C LYS A 79 -2.66 16.46 -13.55
N TYR A 80 -3.58 15.49 -13.48
CA TYR A 80 -3.27 14.08 -13.29
C TYR A 80 -3.92 13.19 -14.34
N CYS A 81 -3.23 12.12 -14.71
CA CYS A 81 -3.79 11.05 -15.52
C CYS A 81 -3.28 9.69 -15.01
N HIS A 82 -4.16 8.71 -14.96
CA HIS A 82 -3.84 7.31 -14.76
C HIS A 82 -4.34 6.49 -15.93
N VAL A 83 -3.49 5.60 -16.45
CA VAL A 83 -3.88 4.66 -17.51
C VAL A 83 -4.11 3.26 -16.96
N PHE A 84 -5.11 2.58 -17.54
CA PHE A 84 -5.62 1.29 -17.12
C PHE A 84 -5.62 0.32 -18.29
N ALA A 85 -5.74 -0.98 -18.00
CA ALA A 85 -5.72 -2.03 -19.02
C ALA A 85 -6.85 -1.95 -20.06
N SER A 86 -7.94 -1.21 -19.79
CA SER A 86 -9.03 -0.98 -20.74
C SER A 86 -9.88 0.22 -20.32
N GLY A 87 -10.71 0.74 -21.23
CA GLY A 87 -11.72 1.76 -20.89
C GLY A 87 -12.65 1.31 -19.75
N LEU A 88 -13.07 0.03 -19.74
CA LEU A 88 -13.89 -0.50 -18.65
C LEU A 88 -13.13 -0.60 -17.32
N ALA A 89 -11.82 -0.87 -17.34
CA ALA A 89 -11.01 -0.84 -16.13
C ALA A 89 -10.88 0.59 -15.56
N ALA A 90 -10.82 1.59 -16.42
CA ALA A 90 -10.89 3.01 -16.04
C ALA A 90 -12.27 3.35 -15.44
N SER A 91 -13.37 2.98 -16.11
CA SER A 91 -14.73 3.20 -15.60
C SER A 91 -14.96 2.53 -14.24
N MET A 92 -14.47 1.29 -14.09
CA MET A 92 -14.52 0.55 -12.84
C MET A 92 -13.77 1.28 -11.72
N ALA A 93 -12.56 1.79 -12.00
CA ALA A 93 -11.77 2.51 -11.00
C ALA A 93 -12.48 3.79 -10.51
N VAL A 94 -13.16 4.51 -11.41
CA VAL A 94 -13.92 5.72 -11.06
C VAL A 94 -15.18 5.38 -10.27
N VAL A 95 -15.99 4.42 -10.72
CA VAL A 95 -17.23 4.06 -10.03
C VAL A 95 -16.95 3.44 -8.65
N ASN A 96 -15.83 2.72 -8.49
CA ASN A 96 -15.42 2.15 -7.20
C ASN A 96 -14.94 3.20 -6.18
N MET A 97 -14.98 4.50 -6.52
CA MET A 97 -14.88 5.58 -5.54
C MET A 97 -16.15 5.69 -4.66
N LEU A 98 -17.26 5.14 -5.14
CA LEU A 98 -18.54 5.12 -4.43
C LEU A 98 -18.59 3.99 -3.41
N LYS A 99 -19.38 4.21 -2.37
CA LYS A 99 -19.63 3.25 -1.30
C LYS A 99 -20.99 2.58 -1.48
N ALA A 100 -21.21 1.49 -0.76
CA ALA A 100 -22.53 0.90 -0.62
C ALA A 100 -23.56 1.97 -0.18
N GLY A 101 -24.71 1.99 -0.85
CA GLY A 101 -25.77 2.98 -0.63
C GLY A 101 -25.61 4.29 -1.42
N ASP A 102 -24.45 4.58 -2.00
CA ASP A 102 -24.27 5.78 -2.83
C ASP A 102 -25.02 5.64 -4.17
N HIS A 103 -25.52 6.77 -4.68
CA HIS A 103 -26.33 6.83 -5.90
C HIS A 103 -25.57 7.49 -7.07
N ILE A 104 -25.62 6.83 -8.24
CA ILE A 104 -25.18 7.32 -9.55
C ILE A 104 -26.38 7.76 -10.38
N ILE A 105 -26.28 8.92 -11.02
CA ILE A 105 -27.13 9.27 -12.18
C ILE A 105 -26.28 9.06 -13.43
N CYS A 106 -26.65 8.13 -14.29
CA CYS A 106 -25.95 7.84 -15.54
C CYS A 106 -26.78 8.27 -16.74
N SER A 107 -26.15 8.69 -17.84
CA SER A 107 -26.87 8.91 -19.11
C SER A 107 -27.60 7.65 -19.56
N ASP A 108 -28.83 7.83 -20.05
CA ASP A 108 -29.68 6.73 -20.55
C ASP A 108 -29.09 6.02 -21.76
N ASP A 109 -28.39 6.77 -22.62
CA ASP A 109 -27.60 6.28 -23.75
C ASP A 109 -26.11 6.47 -23.45
N VAL A 110 -25.42 5.35 -23.24
CA VAL A 110 -23.97 5.24 -23.03
C VAL A 110 -23.52 3.89 -23.59
N TYR A 111 -22.21 3.73 -23.77
CA TYR A 111 -21.62 2.46 -24.18
C TYR A 111 -22.19 1.28 -23.37
N GLY A 112 -22.66 0.25 -24.08
CA GLY A 112 -23.30 -0.92 -23.45
C GLY A 112 -22.42 -1.63 -22.40
N GLY A 113 -21.09 -1.54 -22.49
CA GLY A 113 -20.20 -2.03 -21.44
C GLY A 113 -20.30 -1.23 -20.14
N THR A 114 -20.47 0.09 -20.21
CA THR A 114 -20.68 0.98 -19.06
C THR A 114 -22.01 0.67 -18.39
N GLN A 115 -23.10 0.55 -19.16
CA GLN A 115 -24.40 0.12 -18.63
C GLN A 115 -24.32 -1.25 -17.99
N ARG A 116 -23.69 -2.23 -18.66
CA ARG A 116 -23.55 -3.59 -18.14
C ARG A 116 -22.77 -3.58 -16.83
N PHE A 117 -21.67 -2.84 -16.75
CA PHE A 117 -20.88 -2.73 -15.52
C PHE A 117 -21.70 -2.12 -14.38
N ILE A 118 -22.33 -0.96 -14.59
CA ILE A 118 -23.13 -0.30 -13.53
C ILE A 118 -24.30 -1.20 -13.10
N ARG A 119 -25.10 -1.70 -14.04
CA ARG A 119 -26.33 -2.45 -13.75
C ARG A 119 -26.09 -3.86 -13.21
N ARG A 120 -25.05 -4.55 -13.70
CA ARG A 120 -24.83 -5.98 -13.41
C ARG A 120 -23.69 -6.23 -12.44
N VAL A 121 -22.84 -5.23 -12.19
CA VAL A 121 -21.72 -5.34 -11.25
C VAL A 121 -21.89 -4.31 -10.14
N SER A 122 -21.81 -3.01 -10.42
CA SER A 122 -21.78 -1.98 -9.37
C SER A 122 -23.02 -1.99 -8.48
N VAL A 123 -24.22 -2.00 -9.08
CA VAL A 123 -25.48 -1.96 -8.32
C VAL A 123 -25.66 -3.23 -7.47
N PRO A 124 -25.67 -4.45 -8.05
CA PRO A 124 -25.93 -5.65 -7.28
C PRO A 124 -24.76 -6.11 -6.40
N GLN A 125 -23.50 -5.90 -6.81
CA GLN A 125 -22.33 -6.45 -6.09
C GLN A 125 -21.69 -5.45 -5.13
N HIS A 126 -21.76 -4.14 -5.42
CA HIS A 126 -21.20 -3.11 -4.55
C HIS A 126 -22.29 -2.30 -3.82
N SER A 127 -23.55 -2.76 -3.89
CA SER A 127 -24.72 -2.14 -3.25
C SER A 127 -24.88 -0.64 -3.57
N THR A 128 -24.41 -0.20 -4.73
CA THR A 128 -24.66 1.16 -5.23
C THR A 128 -26.07 1.25 -5.80
N GLN A 129 -26.61 2.46 -5.90
CA GLN A 129 -27.88 2.73 -6.56
C GLN A 129 -27.61 3.45 -7.89
N ALA A 130 -28.43 3.23 -8.91
CA ALA A 130 -28.25 3.94 -10.17
C ALA A 130 -29.59 4.25 -10.86
N ASP A 131 -29.74 5.51 -11.29
CA ASP A 131 -30.78 5.94 -12.21
C ASP A 131 -30.14 6.21 -13.59
N PHE A 132 -30.84 5.80 -14.65
CA PHE A 132 -30.44 6.05 -16.03
C PHE A 132 -31.39 7.09 -16.62
N VAL A 133 -30.85 8.26 -16.95
CA VAL A 133 -31.62 9.48 -17.20
C VAL A 133 -31.17 10.10 -18.51
N ASP A 134 -32.13 10.62 -19.27
CA ASP A 134 -31.84 11.42 -20.45
C ASP A 134 -31.26 12.78 -20.06
N LEU A 135 -29.93 12.87 -20.03
CA LEU A 135 -29.21 14.07 -19.57
C LEU A 135 -29.18 15.21 -20.59
N THR A 136 -29.82 15.05 -21.75
CA THR A 136 -30.08 16.17 -22.67
C THR A 136 -31.14 17.13 -22.12
N ASP A 137 -31.95 16.66 -21.16
CA ASP A 137 -32.98 17.42 -20.48
C ASP A 137 -32.61 17.62 -19.00
N LEU A 138 -32.16 18.84 -18.66
CA LEU A 138 -31.73 19.18 -17.30
C LEU A 138 -32.86 19.14 -16.27
N ALA A 139 -34.14 19.21 -16.68
CA ALA A 139 -35.26 19.04 -15.76
C ALA A 139 -35.34 17.58 -15.27
N LYS A 140 -35.07 16.61 -16.15
CA LYS A 140 -34.99 15.19 -15.77
C LYS A 140 -33.80 14.92 -14.85
N LEU A 141 -32.66 15.57 -15.10
CA LEU A 141 -31.51 15.51 -14.17
C LEU A 141 -31.90 16.04 -12.78
N GLN A 142 -32.57 17.20 -12.71
CA GLN A 142 -32.99 17.77 -11.43
C GLN A 142 -33.95 16.85 -10.66
N ALA A 143 -34.90 16.23 -11.37
CA ALA A 143 -35.85 15.30 -10.77
C ALA A 143 -35.20 13.98 -10.29
N ALA A 144 -34.05 13.61 -10.84
CA ALA A 144 -33.35 12.37 -10.50
C ALA A 144 -32.42 12.48 -9.28
N PHE A 145 -32.17 13.69 -8.75
CA PHE A 145 -31.34 13.84 -7.56
C PHE A 145 -32.00 13.21 -6.33
N LYS A 146 -31.20 12.40 -5.64
CA LYS A 146 -31.50 11.81 -4.33
C LYS A 146 -30.49 12.30 -3.28
N PRO A 147 -30.82 12.29 -1.97
CA PRO A 147 -29.90 12.72 -0.91
C PRO A 147 -28.55 11.98 -0.90
N ASN A 148 -28.54 10.73 -1.35
CA ASN A 148 -27.37 9.87 -1.47
C ASN A 148 -26.68 9.95 -2.86
N THR A 149 -27.05 10.89 -3.74
CA THR A 149 -26.39 11.05 -5.05
C THR A 149 -24.97 11.55 -4.84
N LYS A 150 -23.99 10.83 -5.39
CA LYS A 150 -22.56 11.15 -5.27
C LYS A 150 -21.85 11.28 -6.62
N MET A 151 -22.46 10.80 -7.70
CA MET A 151 -21.85 10.87 -9.01
C MET A 151 -22.89 11.04 -10.13
N VAL A 152 -22.56 11.88 -11.11
CA VAL A 152 -23.26 11.97 -12.39
C VAL A 152 -22.29 11.54 -13.48
N TRP A 153 -22.65 10.50 -14.23
CA TRP A 153 -21.87 9.94 -15.32
C TRP A 153 -22.53 10.24 -16.67
N MET A 154 -21.78 10.85 -17.59
CA MET A 154 -22.27 11.11 -18.95
C MET A 154 -21.29 10.72 -20.05
N GLU A 155 -21.84 10.51 -21.23
CA GLU A 155 -21.10 10.30 -22.49
C GLU A 155 -21.69 11.26 -23.52
N THR A 156 -20.84 12.04 -24.20
CA THR A 156 -21.31 13.05 -25.17
C THR A 156 -20.30 13.27 -26.29
N PRO A 157 -20.64 12.99 -27.56
CA PRO A 157 -21.87 12.33 -28.01
C PRO A 157 -22.01 10.92 -27.45
N SER A 158 -23.24 10.49 -27.17
CA SER A 158 -23.51 9.15 -26.67
C SER A 158 -23.27 8.05 -27.72
N ASN A 159 -22.96 6.84 -27.26
CA ASN A 159 -22.86 5.67 -28.10
C ASN A 159 -24.05 4.71 -27.88
N PRO A 160 -24.87 4.41 -28.91
CA PRO A 160 -24.65 4.72 -30.32
C PRO A 160 -25.46 5.90 -30.88
N LEU A 161 -26.40 6.50 -30.12
CA LEU A 161 -27.40 7.42 -30.70
C LEU A 161 -26.89 8.85 -30.91
N LEU A 162 -25.66 9.15 -30.48
CA LEU A 162 -25.01 10.46 -30.63
C LEU A 162 -25.81 11.60 -29.98
N LYS A 163 -26.53 11.32 -28.88
CA LYS A 163 -27.15 12.35 -28.05
C LYS A 163 -26.04 13.26 -27.51
N VAL A 164 -26.26 14.57 -27.55
CA VAL A 164 -25.28 15.56 -27.10
C VAL A 164 -25.79 16.22 -25.84
N VAL A 165 -24.99 16.14 -24.78
CA VAL A 165 -25.24 16.78 -23.48
C VAL A 165 -24.41 18.06 -23.38
N ASP A 166 -25.03 19.16 -22.93
CA ASP A 166 -24.32 20.39 -22.59
C ASP A 166 -23.59 20.22 -21.25
N ILE A 167 -22.27 19.99 -21.35
CA ILE A 167 -21.40 19.69 -20.21
C ILE A 167 -21.42 20.82 -19.18
N ALA A 168 -21.29 22.08 -19.62
CA ALA A 168 -21.16 23.22 -18.71
C ALA A 168 -22.49 23.48 -17.98
N ALA A 169 -23.61 23.40 -18.70
CA ALA A 169 -24.93 23.56 -18.09
C ALA A 169 -25.26 22.41 -17.13
N LEU A 170 -24.89 21.17 -17.47
CA LEU A 170 -25.05 20.02 -16.59
C LEU A 170 -24.21 20.17 -15.32
N VAL A 171 -22.91 20.46 -15.46
CA VAL A 171 -22.01 20.69 -14.31
C VAL A 171 -22.56 21.79 -13.42
N HIS A 172 -22.97 22.94 -13.98
CA HIS A 172 -23.54 24.03 -13.19
C HIS A 172 -24.77 23.56 -12.40
N THR A 173 -25.65 22.79 -13.03
CA THR A 173 -26.84 22.24 -12.37
C THR A 173 -26.47 21.27 -11.23
N VAL A 174 -25.53 20.36 -11.47
CA VAL A 174 -25.05 19.41 -10.46
C VAL A 174 -24.43 20.14 -9.27
N LYS A 175 -23.48 21.05 -9.53
CA LYS A 175 -22.74 21.76 -8.48
C LYS A 175 -23.62 22.73 -7.69
N LYS A 176 -24.67 23.29 -8.31
CA LYS A 176 -25.69 24.08 -7.61
C LYS A 176 -26.53 23.23 -6.65
N THR A 177 -26.83 21.98 -7.02
CA THR A 177 -27.55 21.05 -6.14
C THR A 177 -26.66 20.59 -4.99
N ASN A 178 -25.45 20.12 -5.31
CA ASN A 178 -24.45 19.73 -4.32
C ASN A 178 -23.05 19.77 -4.96
N PRO A 179 -22.12 20.61 -4.47
CA PRO A 179 -20.78 20.73 -5.04
C PRO A 179 -19.94 19.45 -4.92
N ASP A 180 -20.25 18.57 -3.97
CA ASP A 180 -19.52 17.33 -3.70
C ASP A 180 -19.87 16.19 -4.67
N ILE A 181 -20.91 16.34 -5.49
CA ILE A 181 -21.27 15.34 -6.50
C ILE A 181 -20.24 15.37 -7.62
N LEU A 182 -19.61 14.23 -7.90
CA LEU A 182 -18.63 14.08 -8.96
C LEU A 182 -19.32 14.06 -10.33
N VAL A 183 -18.83 14.87 -11.28
CA VAL A 183 -19.26 14.85 -12.67
C VAL A 183 -18.20 14.16 -13.52
N VAL A 184 -18.57 13.03 -14.11
CA VAL A 184 -17.70 12.20 -14.94
C VAL A 184 -18.15 12.28 -16.40
N VAL A 185 -17.20 12.52 -17.29
CA VAL A 185 -17.44 12.55 -18.74
C VAL A 185 -16.60 11.49 -19.43
N ASP A 186 -17.25 10.52 -20.04
CA ASP A 186 -16.62 9.65 -21.03
C ASP A 186 -16.45 10.46 -22.33
N ASN A 187 -15.20 10.83 -22.62
CA ASN A 187 -14.83 11.69 -23.75
C ASN A 187 -14.26 10.87 -24.93
N THR A 188 -14.50 9.55 -24.95
CA THR A 188 -13.92 8.63 -25.94
C THR A 188 -14.22 9.05 -27.38
N PHE A 189 -15.45 9.48 -27.69
CA PHE A 189 -15.87 9.80 -29.06
C PHE A 189 -15.23 11.08 -29.60
N MET A 190 -15.00 12.06 -28.74
CA MET A 190 -14.47 13.36 -29.15
C MET A 190 -12.96 13.44 -29.06
N SER A 191 -12.34 12.66 -28.16
CA SER A 191 -10.93 12.80 -27.78
C SER A 191 -10.61 14.21 -27.22
N PRO A 192 -9.45 14.41 -26.56
CA PRO A 192 -9.04 15.74 -26.08
C PRO A 192 -8.86 16.78 -27.20
N TYR A 193 -8.85 16.35 -28.46
CA TYR A 193 -8.71 17.25 -29.61
C TYR A 193 -9.96 18.07 -29.86
N PHE A 194 -11.15 17.45 -29.81
CA PHE A 194 -12.41 18.13 -30.14
C PHE A 194 -13.18 18.62 -28.90
N GLN A 195 -12.95 18.03 -27.73
CA GLN A 195 -13.65 18.40 -26.50
C GLN A 195 -12.74 18.19 -25.29
N ARG A 196 -12.76 19.12 -24.33
CA ARG A 196 -12.01 19.03 -23.06
C ARG A 196 -12.93 19.27 -21.88
N PRO A 197 -13.60 18.22 -21.37
CA PRO A 197 -14.64 18.37 -20.36
C PRO A 197 -14.19 19.02 -19.05
N LEU A 198 -12.91 18.85 -18.65
CA LEU A 198 -12.37 19.52 -17.45
C LEU A 198 -12.47 21.04 -17.55
N THR A 199 -12.19 21.62 -18.73
CA THR A 199 -12.32 23.07 -18.97
C THR A 199 -13.77 23.56 -18.95
N LEU A 200 -14.72 22.65 -19.05
CA LEU A 200 -16.17 22.90 -18.96
C LEU A 200 -16.70 22.59 -17.55
N GLY A 201 -15.83 22.24 -16.60
CA GLY A 201 -16.13 22.07 -15.17
C GLY A 201 -16.39 20.63 -14.72
N ALA A 202 -16.17 19.62 -15.58
CA ALA A 202 -16.22 18.23 -15.13
C ALA A 202 -15.09 17.94 -14.11
N ASP A 203 -15.33 17.02 -13.16
CA ASP A 203 -14.32 16.63 -12.18
C ASP A 203 -13.39 15.53 -12.74
N ILE A 204 -13.93 14.64 -13.57
CA ILE A 204 -13.23 13.47 -14.11
C ILE A 204 -13.53 13.31 -15.60
N VAL A 205 -12.49 13.04 -16.39
CA VAL A 205 -12.62 12.59 -17.78
C VAL A 205 -12.15 11.15 -17.92
N VAL A 206 -12.93 10.32 -18.59
CA VAL A 206 -12.61 8.92 -18.89
C VAL A 206 -12.44 8.74 -20.40
N HIS A 207 -11.48 7.91 -20.78
CA HIS A 207 -11.28 7.48 -22.17
C HIS A 207 -11.14 5.98 -22.28
N SER A 208 -11.71 5.42 -23.34
CA SER A 208 -11.24 4.19 -23.97
C SER A 208 -10.15 4.53 -24.98
N ILE A 209 -8.89 4.46 -24.54
CA ILE A 209 -7.72 4.71 -25.40
C ILE A 209 -7.72 3.78 -26.61
N THR A 210 -8.30 2.58 -26.48
CA THR A 210 -8.52 1.61 -27.56
C THR A 210 -9.08 2.21 -28.85
N LYS A 211 -9.80 3.33 -28.76
CA LYS A 211 -10.46 4.00 -29.89
C LYS A 211 -9.56 5.07 -30.50
N TYR A 212 -10.02 6.32 -30.54
CA TYR A 212 -9.37 7.40 -31.28
C TYR A 212 -8.00 7.81 -30.75
N ILE A 213 -7.74 7.67 -29.44
CA ILE A 213 -6.45 8.06 -28.85
C ILE A 213 -5.33 7.13 -29.34
N ASN A 214 -5.55 5.81 -29.31
CA ASN A 214 -4.61 4.89 -29.95
C ASN A 214 -4.69 5.03 -31.47
N GLY A 215 -5.89 4.92 -32.05
CA GLY A 215 -6.16 5.15 -33.46
C GLY A 215 -5.72 4.04 -34.43
N HIS A 216 -5.05 2.99 -33.94
CA HIS A 216 -4.42 1.96 -34.78
C HIS A 216 -4.97 0.53 -34.54
N SER A 217 -6.03 0.39 -33.73
CA SER A 217 -6.75 -0.88 -33.52
C SER A 217 -5.91 -2.06 -32.99
N ASP A 218 -4.80 -1.78 -32.32
CA ASP A 218 -3.81 -2.76 -31.84
C ASP A 218 -3.55 -2.71 -30.32
N VAL A 219 -4.18 -1.77 -29.60
CA VAL A 219 -4.04 -1.59 -28.15
C VAL A 219 -5.41 -1.54 -27.49
N VAL A 220 -5.60 -2.29 -26.41
CA VAL A 220 -6.72 -2.11 -25.47
C VAL A 220 -6.20 -1.38 -24.24
N MET A 221 -6.75 -0.21 -23.94
CA MET A 221 -6.31 0.62 -22.80
C MET A 221 -7.40 1.63 -22.43
N GLY A 222 -7.39 2.11 -21.19
CA GLY A 222 -8.24 3.21 -20.73
C GLY A 222 -7.44 4.28 -20.00
N ALA A 223 -8.03 5.46 -19.83
CA ALA A 223 -7.47 6.52 -19.01
C ALA A 223 -8.53 7.21 -18.16
N VAL A 224 -8.09 7.73 -17.01
CA VAL A 224 -8.83 8.65 -16.15
C VAL A 224 -7.97 9.90 -15.99
N ILE A 225 -8.55 11.08 -16.18
CA ILE A 225 -7.88 12.38 -16.05
C ILE A 225 -8.69 13.25 -15.08
N THR A 226 -8.00 13.96 -14.18
CA THR A 226 -8.63 14.87 -13.20
C THR A 226 -7.66 15.99 -12.77
N ASP A 227 -8.21 17.09 -12.27
CA ASP A 227 -7.48 18.16 -11.58
C ASP A 227 -7.51 18.05 -10.05
N ASN A 228 -8.32 17.13 -9.51
CA ASN A 228 -8.58 17.01 -8.08
C ASN A 228 -7.53 16.11 -7.38
N ASP A 229 -6.85 16.66 -6.38
CA ASP A 229 -5.81 15.98 -5.60
C ASP A 229 -6.35 14.78 -4.78
N ASP A 230 -7.59 14.85 -4.29
CA ASP A 230 -8.19 13.79 -3.47
C ASP A 230 -8.59 12.58 -4.32
N ILE A 231 -9.13 12.83 -5.52
CA ILE A 231 -9.46 11.80 -6.51
C ILE A 231 -8.19 11.07 -6.93
N GLN A 232 -7.10 11.82 -7.12
CA GLN A 232 -5.79 11.27 -7.46
C GLN A 232 -5.24 10.34 -6.38
N GLN A 233 -5.36 10.71 -5.11
CA GLN A 233 -4.89 9.88 -4.00
C GLN A 233 -5.72 8.59 -3.86
N HIS A 234 -7.04 8.67 -4.04
CA HIS A 234 -7.94 7.52 -3.96
C HIS A 234 -7.58 6.42 -4.97
N LEU A 235 -7.22 6.81 -6.21
CA LEU A 235 -6.85 5.87 -7.27
C LEU A 235 -5.54 5.11 -7.01
N PHE A 236 -4.71 5.52 -6.04
CA PHE A 236 -3.39 4.94 -5.77
C PHE A 236 -3.38 3.85 -4.67
N PHE A 237 -4.34 3.84 -3.73
CA PHE A 237 -4.18 3.14 -2.43
C PHE A 237 -4.81 1.74 -2.31
N GLN A 238 -5.61 1.26 -3.27
CA GLN A 238 -6.54 0.11 -3.02
C GLN A 238 -6.01 -1.34 -3.22
N GLN A 239 -4.76 -1.63 -3.61
CA GLN A 239 -4.50 -2.85 -4.41
C GLN A 239 -4.74 -4.26 -3.83
N LEU A 240 -4.47 -4.63 -2.56
CA LEU A 240 -4.54 -6.07 -2.16
C LEU A 240 -5.96 -6.54 -1.84
N VAL A 241 -6.61 -5.89 -0.87
CA VAL A 241 -7.99 -6.18 -0.47
C VAL A 241 -8.92 -6.03 -1.68
N HIS A 242 -8.74 -4.95 -2.45
CA HIS A 242 -9.50 -4.74 -3.67
C HIS A 242 -9.25 -5.82 -4.72
N THR A 243 -8.01 -6.32 -4.88
CA THR A 243 -7.76 -7.42 -5.84
C THR A 243 -8.53 -8.67 -5.43
N VAL A 244 -8.48 -9.04 -4.14
CA VAL A 244 -9.19 -10.23 -3.63
C VAL A 244 -10.70 -10.07 -3.82
N LYS A 245 -11.26 -8.95 -3.37
CA LYS A 245 -12.71 -8.66 -3.49
C LYS A 245 -13.18 -8.50 -4.93
N LYS A 246 -12.32 -8.02 -5.82
CA LYS A 246 -12.61 -7.95 -7.26
C LYS A 246 -12.58 -9.32 -7.92
N THR A 247 -11.70 -10.23 -7.49
CA THR A 247 -11.66 -11.60 -8.01
C THR A 247 -12.91 -12.38 -7.59
N ASN A 248 -13.31 -12.24 -6.34
CA ASN A 248 -14.57 -12.77 -5.85
C ASN A 248 -14.97 -11.97 -4.57
N PRO A 249 -16.11 -11.24 -4.58
CA PRO A 249 -16.53 -10.42 -3.44
C PRO A 249 -16.84 -11.26 -2.19
N ASP A 250 -17.17 -12.55 -2.38
CA ASP A 250 -17.47 -13.50 -1.31
C ASP A 250 -16.21 -13.99 -0.58
N ILE A 251 -15.01 -13.73 -1.11
CA ILE A 251 -13.77 -14.09 -0.41
C ILE A 251 -13.59 -13.17 0.79
N LEU A 252 -13.65 -13.74 1.98
CA LEU A 252 -13.35 -13.04 3.23
C LEU A 252 -11.85 -12.77 3.33
N VAL A 253 -11.49 -11.50 3.51
CA VAL A 253 -10.15 -11.06 3.82
C VAL A 253 -10.05 -10.91 5.34
N VAL A 254 -9.27 -11.80 5.94
CA VAL A 254 -9.01 -11.82 7.38
C VAL A 254 -7.60 -11.32 7.65
N VAL A 255 -7.45 -10.36 8.56
CA VAL A 255 -6.15 -9.84 8.99
C VAL A 255 -5.93 -10.16 10.45
N ASP A 256 -4.89 -10.94 10.76
CA ASP A 256 -4.36 -11.02 12.13
C ASP A 256 -3.58 -9.74 12.44
N ASN A 257 -4.14 -8.93 13.33
CA ASN A 257 -3.59 -7.62 13.69
C ASN A 257 -2.98 -7.64 15.10
N THR A 258 -2.65 -8.83 15.62
CA THR A 258 -2.14 -9.03 16.99
C THR A 258 -0.92 -8.17 17.29
N PHE A 259 0.06 -8.12 16.37
CA PHE A 259 1.32 -7.42 16.63
C PHE A 259 1.15 -5.91 16.58
N MET A 260 0.32 -5.38 15.68
CA MET A 260 0.14 -3.93 15.57
C MET A 260 -0.83 -3.40 16.63
N SER A 261 -1.76 -4.23 17.08
CA SER A 261 -2.92 -3.87 17.90
C SER A 261 -3.81 -2.82 17.20
N PRO A 262 -5.04 -2.53 17.69
CA PRO A 262 -5.85 -1.45 17.12
C PRO A 262 -5.24 -0.04 17.34
N TYR A 263 -4.14 0.05 18.11
CA TYR A 263 -3.43 1.29 18.37
C TYR A 263 -2.62 1.77 17.15
N PHE A 264 -1.80 0.90 16.53
CA PHE A 264 -0.94 1.29 15.41
C PHE A 264 -1.52 0.99 14.03
N GLN A 265 -2.48 0.07 13.91
CA GLN A 265 -3.13 -0.25 12.63
C GLN A 265 -4.58 -0.67 12.83
N ARG A 266 -5.46 -0.27 11.89
CA ARG A 266 -6.89 -0.62 11.88
C ARG A 266 -7.27 -1.24 10.53
N PRO A 267 -7.07 -2.55 10.32
CA PRO A 267 -7.24 -3.16 9.01
C PRO A 267 -8.64 -3.09 8.42
N LEU A 268 -9.71 -3.01 9.23
CA LEU A 268 -11.07 -2.77 8.73
C LEU A 268 -11.15 -1.44 7.96
N THR A 269 -10.47 -0.40 8.42
CA THR A 269 -10.40 0.89 7.69
C THR A 269 -9.60 0.80 6.38
N LEU A 270 -8.86 -0.29 6.18
CA LEU A 270 -8.12 -0.62 4.96
C LEU A 270 -8.87 -1.64 4.08
N GLY A 271 -10.10 -2.02 4.48
CA GLY A 271 -11.02 -2.85 3.71
C GLY A 271 -11.03 -4.34 4.06
N ALA A 272 -10.30 -4.80 5.08
CA ALA A 272 -10.44 -6.18 5.57
C ALA A 272 -11.88 -6.43 6.08
N ASP A 273 -12.40 -7.64 5.92
CA ASP A 273 -13.73 -8.01 6.43
C ASP A 273 -13.70 -8.39 7.91
N ILE A 274 -12.59 -9.02 8.32
CA ILE A 274 -12.41 -9.57 9.66
C ILE A 274 -11.02 -9.21 10.16
N VAL A 275 -10.95 -8.74 11.40
CA VAL A 275 -9.70 -8.58 12.14
C VAL A 275 -9.68 -9.56 13.30
N VAL A 276 -8.61 -10.35 13.37
CA VAL A 276 -8.38 -11.27 14.49
C VAL A 276 -7.29 -10.67 15.38
N HIS A 277 -7.50 -10.79 16.68
CA HIS A 277 -6.53 -10.43 17.70
C HIS A 277 -6.36 -11.57 18.71
N SER A 278 -5.13 -11.93 19.01
CA SER A 278 -4.81 -12.58 20.29
C SER A 278 -4.82 -11.51 21.38
N ILE A 279 -5.89 -11.49 22.17
CA ILE A 279 -6.05 -10.58 23.30
C ILE A 279 -5.00 -10.85 24.38
N THR A 280 -4.54 -12.09 24.50
CA THR A 280 -3.42 -12.52 25.36
C THR A 280 -2.21 -11.58 25.31
N LYS A 281 -1.96 -11.01 24.12
CA LYS A 281 -0.76 -10.21 23.82
C LYS A 281 -0.98 -8.75 24.23
N TYR A 282 -0.62 -7.80 23.37
CA TYR A 282 -0.63 -6.37 23.65
C TYR A 282 -1.96 -5.81 24.20
N ILE A 283 -3.10 -6.35 23.80
CA ILE A 283 -4.41 -5.87 24.26
C ILE A 283 -4.55 -6.06 25.77
N ASN A 284 -4.36 -7.27 26.28
CA ASN A 284 -4.31 -7.53 27.71
C ASN A 284 -3.03 -6.96 28.34
N GLY A 285 -1.88 -7.39 27.83
CA GLY A 285 -0.56 -6.86 28.18
C GLY A 285 -0.03 -7.24 29.56
N HIS A 286 -0.62 -8.24 30.23
CA HIS A 286 -0.24 -8.65 31.59
C HIS A 286 0.09 -10.14 31.71
N SER A 287 0.09 -10.89 30.60
CA SER A 287 0.46 -12.32 30.55
C SER A 287 -0.33 -13.23 31.51
N ASP A 288 -1.54 -12.81 31.89
CA ASP A 288 -2.43 -13.47 32.87
C ASP A 288 -3.76 -13.95 32.26
N VAL A 289 -3.99 -13.73 30.97
CA VAL A 289 -5.21 -14.14 30.25
C VAL A 289 -4.88 -14.80 28.92
N VAL A 290 -5.56 -15.91 28.60
CA VAL A 290 -5.59 -16.48 27.25
C VAL A 290 -6.94 -16.18 26.60
N MET A 291 -6.95 -15.27 25.63
CA MET A 291 -8.19 -14.85 24.97
C MET A 291 -7.91 -14.45 23.52
N GLY A 292 -8.87 -14.73 22.64
CA GLY A 292 -8.91 -14.21 21.28
C GLY A 292 -10.13 -13.31 21.07
N ALA A 293 -10.06 -12.43 20.08
CA ALA A 293 -11.21 -11.69 19.58
C ALA A 293 -11.24 -11.65 18.06
N VAL A 294 -12.46 -11.63 17.54
CA VAL A 294 -12.77 -11.45 16.13
C VAL A 294 -13.62 -10.17 16.03
N ILE A 295 -13.19 -9.23 15.19
CA ILE A 295 -13.83 -7.93 15.01
C ILE A 295 -14.20 -7.81 13.54
N THR A 296 -15.44 -7.38 13.27
CA THR A 296 -15.97 -7.14 11.92
C THR A 296 -16.94 -5.97 11.97
N ASP A 297 -17.11 -5.28 10.85
CA ASP A 297 -18.17 -4.28 10.61
C ASP A 297 -19.28 -4.81 9.67
N ASN A 298 -19.30 -6.13 9.44
CA ASN A 298 -20.30 -6.82 8.64
C ASN A 298 -21.32 -7.58 9.53
N ASP A 299 -22.61 -7.24 9.39
CA ASP A 299 -23.69 -7.79 10.20
C ASP A 299 -23.90 -9.30 10.00
N ASP A 300 -23.73 -9.82 8.78
CA ASP A 300 -23.93 -11.25 8.51
C ASP A 300 -22.82 -12.09 9.18
N ILE A 301 -21.57 -11.60 9.11
CA ILE A 301 -20.43 -12.22 9.80
C ILE A 301 -20.64 -12.12 11.32
N GLN A 302 -21.09 -10.97 11.81
CA GLN A 302 -21.39 -10.77 13.23
C GLN A 302 -22.45 -11.76 13.73
N GLN A 303 -23.54 -11.93 12.99
CA GLN A 303 -24.61 -12.86 13.34
C GLN A 303 -24.13 -14.30 13.35
N HIS A 304 -23.33 -14.69 12.35
CA HIS A 304 -22.73 -16.01 12.30
C HIS A 304 -21.81 -16.26 13.50
N LEU A 305 -20.90 -15.33 13.81
CA LEU A 305 -19.99 -15.42 14.95
C LEU A 305 -20.74 -15.46 16.28
N PHE A 306 -21.80 -14.65 16.44
CA PHE A 306 -22.64 -14.65 17.63
C PHE A 306 -23.34 -15.99 17.81
N PHE A 307 -23.93 -16.54 16.74
CA PHE A 307 -24.55 -17.87 16.78
C PHE A 307 -23.53 -18.96 17.15
N GLN A 308 -22.32 -18.92 16.57
CA GLN A 308 -21.24 -19.85 16.95
C GLN A 308 -20.86 -19.71 18.42
N GLN A 309 -20.69 -18.48 18.90
CA GLN A 309 -20.37 -18.20 20.30
C GLN A 309 -21.45 -18.75 21.25
N LEU A 310 -22.72 -18.56 20.90
CA LEU A 310 -23.87 -19.06 21.66
C LEU A 310 -23.97 -20.60 21.61
N ALA A 311 -23.89 -21.19 20.42
CA ALA A 311 -24.15 -22.60 20.18
C ALA A 311 -23.00 -23.51 20.61
N VAL A 312 -21.75 -23.08 20.40
CA VAL A 312 -20.54 -23.82 20.81
C VAL A 312 -20.22 -23.54 22.27
N GLY A 313 -20.58 -22.36 22.79
CA GLY A 313 -20.35 -21.99 24.18
C GLY A 313 -18.89 -21.70 24.51
N ALA A 314 -18.02 -21.49 23.50
CA ALA A 314 -16.62 -21.12 23.67
C ALA A 314 -16.46 -19.64 24.05
N ILE A 315 -17.15 -19.23 25.13
CA ILE A 315 -17.09 -17.89 25.69
C ILE A 315 -15.97 -17.78 26.73
N PRO A 316 -15.33 -16.60 26.86
CA PRO A 316 -14.36 -16.37 27.91
C PRO A 316 -15.02 -16.28 29.29
N SER A 317 -14.23 -16.56 30.34
CA SER A 317 -14.63 -16.29 31.71
C SER A 317 -14.92 -14.79 31.92
N PRO A 318 -15.99 -14.41 32.64
CA PRO A 318 -16.22 -13.02 33.03
C PRO A 318 -15.04 -12.38 33.79
N PHE A 319 -14.28 -13.20 34.53
CA PHE A 319 -13.07 -12.74 35.22
C PHE A 319 -11.97 -12.35 34.22
N ASP A 320 -11.75 -13.16 33.18
CA ASP A 320 -10.79 -12.85 32.11
C ASP A 320 -11.21 -11.61 31.34
N CYS A 321 -12.52 -11.46 31.07
CA CYS A 321 -13.08 -10.24 30.47
C CYS A 321 -12.78 -8.99 31.33
N PHE A 322 -12.89 -9.11 32.66
CA PHE A 322 -12.55 -8.03 33.59
C PHE A 322 -11.05 -7.68 33.52
N LEU A 323 -10.16 -8.68 33.55
CA LEU A 323 -8.70 -8.48 33.46
C LEU A 323 -8.31 -7.81 32.14
N VAL A 324 -8.87 -8.26 31.02
CA VAL A 324 -8.65 -7.65 29.70
C VAL A 324 -9.16 -6.21 29.67
N ASN A 325 -10.35 -5.94 30.19
CA ASN A 325 -10.90 -4.59 30.25
C ASN A 325 -10.04 -3.66 31.13
N ARG A 326 -9.42 -4.20 32.19
CA ARG A 326 -8.42 -3.48 33.00
C ARG A 326 -7.16 -3.19 32.19
N GLY A 327 -6.62 -4.19 31.49
CA GLY A 327 -5.43 -4.05 30.64
C GLY A 327 -5.60 -3.05 29.49
N LEU A 328 -6.79 -3.00 28.89
CA LEU A 328 -7.15 -2.04 27.84
C LEU A 328 -6.96 -0.58 28.27
N LYS A 329 -7.19 -0.25 29.54
CA LYS A 329 -7.07 1.14 30.04
C LYS A 329 -5.66 1.69 29.90
N THR A 330 -4.64 0.84 29.90
CA THR A 330 -3.24 1.24 29.75
C THR A 330 -2.66 0.91 28.38
N LEU A 331 -3.46 0.37 27.44
CA LEU A 331 -2.99 -0.05 26.11
C LEU A 331 -2.22 1.06 25.39
N HIS A 332 -2.76 2.27 25.34
CA HIS A 332 -2.14 3.41 24.68
C HIS A 332 -0.78 3.80 25.30
N LEU A 333 -0.65 3.75 26.62
CA LEU A 333 0.60 4.03 27.33
C LEU A 333 1.63 2.95 27.05
N ARG A 334 1.23 1.67 27.18
CA ARG A 334 2.10 0.52 26.95
C ARG A 334 2.58 0.45 25.50
N MET A 335 1.69 0.62 24.52
CA MET A 335 2.08 0.58 23.11
C MET A 335 3.04 1.71 22.72
N ARG A 336 2.90 2.90 23.31
CA ARG A 336 3.89 3.97 23.14
C ARG A 336 5.25 3.56 23.71
N ALA A 337 5.29 3.09 24.95
CA ALA A 337 6.53 2.65 25.60
C ALA A 337 7.20 1.49 24.83
N HIS A 338 6.44 0.49 24.40
CA HIS A 338 6.94 -0.58 23.54
C HIS A 338 7.59 -0.06 22.27
N TYR A 339 6.95 0.90 21.58
CA TYR A 339 7.49 1.46 20.34
C TYR A 339 8.78 2.24 20.58
N GLU A 340 8.79 3.10 21.61
CA GLU A 340 9.96 3.90 21.97
C GLU A 340 11.15 3.01 22.36
N ASN A 341 10.92 2.03 23.24
CA ASN A 341 11.95 1.08 23.66
C ASN A 341 12.46 0.24 22.49
N ALA A 342 11.54 -0.34 21.71
CA ALA A 342 11.92 -1.21 20.60
C ALA A 342 12.65 -0.46 19.49
N LEU A 343 12.25 0.77 19.16
CA LEU A 343 12.98 1.57 18.17
C LEU A 343 14.40 1.90 18.64
N ALA A 344 14.59 2.22 19.92
CA ALA A 344 15.91 2.48 20.49
C ALA A 344 16.79 1.22 20.51
N ILE A 345 16.24 0.10 20.98
CA ILE A 345 16.93 -1.20 21.01
C ILE A 345 17.28 -1.66 19.59
N ALA A 346 16.37 -1.53 18.63
CA ALA A 346 16.61 -1.93 17.25
C ALA A 346 17.78 -1.14 16.64
N LYS A 347 17.88 0.17 16.91
CA LYS A 347 19.03 1.00 16.50
C LYS A 347 20.33 0.60 17.20
N TYR A 348 20.26 0.30 18.50
CA TYR A 348 21.41 -0.17 19.26
C TYR A 348 21.95 -1.50 18.70
N LEU A 349 21.06 -2.46 18.46
CA LEU A 349 21.41 -3.76 17.88
C LEU A 349 21.95 -3.62 16.46
N GLU A 350 21.35 -2.76 15.63
CA GLU A 350 21.82 -2.52 14.25
C GLU A 350 23.23 -1.93 14.18
N ALA A 351 23.63 -1.17 15.21
CA ALA A 351 24.97 -0.62 15.33
C ALA A 351 25.98 -1.57 16.00
N ASN A 352 25.54 -2.69 16.58
CA ASN A 352 26.41 -3.57 17.36
C ASN A 352 27.17 -4.56 16.46
N GLU A 353 28.50 -4.60 16.60
CA GLU A 353 29.36 -5.48 15.78
C GLU A 353 29.10 -6.98 15.97
N ARG A 354 28.37 -7.39 17.01
CA ARG A 354 28.00 -8.79 17.28
C ARG A 354 26.69 -9.21 16.61
N VAL A 355 25.97 -8.27 16.01
CA VAL A 355 24.71 -8.50 15.30
C VAL A 355 24.97 -8.46 13.81
N GLU A 356 24.40 -9.39 13.06
CA GLU A 356 24.51 -9.46 11.60
C GLU A 356 23.47 -8.57 10.92
N LYS A 357 22.24 -8.59 11.43
CA LYS A 357 21.10 -7.90 10.81
C LYS A 357 19.95 -7.77 11.79
N VAL A 358 19.28 -6.63 11.78
CA VAL A 358 18.03 -6.40 12.53
C VAL A 358 16.84 -6.39 11.57
N LEU A 359 15.73 -6.99 12.01
CA LEU A 359 14.43 -7.02 11.35
C LEU A 359 13.43 -6.25 12.20
N TYR A 360 13.33 -4.95 11.96
CA TYR A 360 12.34 -4.10 12.61
C TYR A 360 11.71 -3.12 11.59
N PRO A 361 10.40 -3.24 11.26
CA PRO A 361 9.78 -2.45 10.20
C PRO A 361 9.89 -0.92 10.34
N ALA A 362 10.07 -0.40 11.55
CA ALA A 362 10.27 1.03 11.78
C ALA A 362 11.71 1.51 11.53
N LEU A 363 12.67 0.62 11.29
CA LEU A 363 14.02 0.99 10.83
C LEU A 363 14.04 1.22 9.32
N PRO A 364 14.74 2.27 8.82
CA PRO A 364 14.93 2.50 7.38
C PRO A 364 15.60 1.34 6.64
N SER A 365 16.41 0.54 7.34
CA SER A 365 17.07 -0.66 6.80
C SER A 365 16.10 -1.80 6.47
N HIS A 366 14.90 -1.80 7.04
CA HIS A 366 13.93 -2.84 6.79
C HIS A 366 13.40 -2.74 5.35
N PRO A 367 13.38 -3.84 4.56
CA PRO A 367 13.05 -3.76 3.13
C PRO A 367 11.66 -3.18 2.84
N GLN A 368 10.71 -3.38 3.76
CA GLN A 368 9.33 -2.87 3.66
C GLN A 368 9.07 -1.63 4.51
N HIS A 369 10.10 -0.92 5.01
CA HIS A 369 9.95 0.24 5.89
C HIS A 369 8.94 1.28 5.37
N LYS A 370 9.06 1.66 4.09
CA LYS A 370 8.15 2.64 3.47
C LYS A 370 6.70 2.18 3.43
N ILE A 371 6.48 0.92 3.06
CA ILE A 371 5.14 0.34 2.96
C ILE A 371 4.55 0.15 4.36
N HIS A 372 5.38 -0.13 5.37
CA HIS A 372 4.96 -0.14 6.76
C HIS A 372 4.46 1.26 7.17
N LEU A 373 5.27 2.31 6.98
CA LEU A 373 4.89 3.68 7.30
C LEU A 373 3.62 4.16 6.58
N SER A 374 3.35 3.69 5.37
CA SER A 374 2.15 4.11 4.63
C SER A 374 0.83 3.55 5.17
N GLN A 375 0.88 2.54 6.05
CA GLN A 375 -0.32 1.83 6.52
C GLN A 375 -0.38 1.65 8.05
N THR A 376 0.58 2.19 8.80
CA THR A 376 0.65 2.12 10.26
C THR A 376 0.98 3.48 10.86
N LYS A 377 0.67 3.68 12.14
CA LYS A 377 1.00 4.89 12.92
C LYS A 377 2.24 4.73 13.81
N GLY A 378 2.94 3.60 13.70
CA GLY A 378 4.05 3.19 14.55
C GLY A 378 4.25 1.67 14.46
N MET A 379 5.06 1.11 15.35
CA MET A 379 5.37 -0.32 15.40
C MET A 379 5.34 -0.81 16.85
N SER A 380 5.03 -2.09 17.06
CA SER A 380 5.04 -2.67 18.40
C SER A 380 6.44 -3.02 18.90
N GLY A 381 6.50 -3.65 20.08
CA GLY A 381 7.73 -4.12 20.70
C GLY A 381 8.38 -5.34 20.01
N MET A 382 7.76 -5.87 18.94
CA MET A 382 8.24 -7.06 18.26
C MET A 382 9.37 -6.73 17.28
N MET A 383 10.50 -7.40 17.46
CA MET A 383 11.61 -7.38 16.50
C MET A 383 12.33 -8.73 16.46
N SER A 384 13.11 -8.93 15.42
CA SER A 384 14.07 -10.03 15.37
C SER A 384 15.44 -9.52 14.94
N PHE A 385 16.48 -10.26 15.27
CA PHE A 385 17.83 -9.99 14.76
C PHE A 385 18.61 -11.28 14.61
N TYR A 386 19.60 -11.27 13.71
CA TYR A 386 20.54 -12.36 13.54
C TYR A 386 21.80 -12.07 14.35
N LEU A 387 22.13 -12.95 15.28
CA LEU A 387 23.35 -12.89 16.08
C LEU A 387 24.54 -13.44 15.27
N LYS A 388 25.73 -12.88 15.39
CA LYS A 388 26.93 -13.50 14.81
C LYS A 388 27.26 -14.80 15.53
N GLY A 389 27.57 -15.83 14.76
CA GLY A 389 27.78 -17.18 15.29
C GLY A 389 26.62 -18.10 14.91
N GLY A 390 26.45 -19.19 15.66
CA GLY A 390 25.43 -20.19 15.42
C GLY A 390 24.58 -20.48 16.66
N LEU A 391 24.20 -21.74 16.79
CA LEU A 391 23.33 -22.21 17.87
C LEU A 391 23.94 -22.00 19.25
N GLU A 392 25.24 -22.25 19.40
CA GLU A 392 25.93 -22.15 20.70
C GLU A 392 25.97 -20.70 21.19
N GLU A 393 26.36 -19.76 20.35
CA GLU A 393 26.35 -18.33 20.68
C GLU A 393 24.93 -17.86 21.01
N SER A 394 23.92 -18.34 20.29
CA SER A 394 22.51 -18.00 20.55
C SER A 394 22.03 -18.55 21.89
N ARG A 395 22.43 -19.78 22.26
CA ARG A 395 22.15 -20.36 23.57
C ARG A 395 22.84 -19.57 24.68
N THR A 396 24.11 -19.22 24.50
CA THR A 396 24.86 -18.41 25.47
C THR A 396 24.26 -17.03 25.63
N PHE A 397 23.88 -16.37 24.54
CA PHE A 397 23.21 -15.07 24.58
C PHE A 397 21.93 -15.14 25.41
N LEU A 398 21.03 -16.08 25.06
CA LEU A 398 19.73 -16.19 25.71
C LEU A 398 19.83 -16.61 27.18
N SER A 399 20.78 -17.47 27.54
CA SER A 399 20.99 -17.88 28.94
C SER A 399 21.72 -16.82 29.79
N SER A 400 22.34 -15.83 29.15
CA SER A 400 23.04 -14.74 29.83
C SER A 400 22.12 -13.55 30.14
N LEU A 401 20.94 -13.44 29.52
CA LEU A 401 19.98 -12.38 29.78
C LEU A 401 19.46 -12.43 31.23
N LYS A 402 19.30 -11.25 31.84
CA LYS A 402 18.91 -11.08 33.25
C LYS A 402 17.57 -10.36 33.41
N ILE A 403 17.18 -9.56 32.42
CA ILE A 403 15.91 -8.81 32.38
C ILE A 403 15.01 -9.45 31.35
N PHE A 404 15.51 -9.63 30.12
CA PHE A 404 14.76 -10.39 29.12
C PHE A 404 14.60 -11.83 29.59
N THR A 405 13.35 -12.26 29.78
CA THR A 405 13.08 -13.64 30.18
C THR A 405 13.05 -14.54 28.95
N LEU A 406 13.80 -15.64 29.00
CA LEU A 406 13.72 -16.69 27.99
C LEU A 406 12.38 -17.43 28.10
N ALA A 407 11.42 -17.07 27.26
CA ALA A 407 10.10 -17.67 27.25
C ALA A 407 9.44 -17.54 25.87
N GLU A 408 8.50 -18.43 25.58
CA GLU A 408 7.54 -18.22 24.51
C GLU A 408 6.52 -17.14 24.89
N SER A 409 5.63 -16.78 23.96
CA SER A 409 4.70 -15.64 24.07
C SER A 409 5.38 -14.28 23.75
N LEU A 410 4.60 -13.20 23.91
CA LEU A 410 4.97 -11.82 23.57
C LEU A 410 3.88 -10.82 24.02
N GLY A 411 4.22 -9.54 23.98
CA GLY A 411 3.28 -8.42 24.12
C GLY A 411 2.74 -8.19 25.52
N GLY A 412 3.32 -8.84 26.53
CA GLY A 412 3.20 -8.47 27.95
C GLY A 412 3.95 -7.16 28.25
N TYR A 413 3.88 -6.71 29.49
CA TYR A 413 4.64 -5.54 29.96
C TYR A 413 6.14 -5.89 30.11
N GLU A 414 6.43 -7.15 30.36
CA GLU A 414 7.75 -7.73 30.51
C GLU A 414 8.42 -8.03 29.17
N SER A 415 9.74 -7.90 29.16
CA SER A 415 10.61 -8.19 28.03
C SER A 415 10.89 -9.69 27.93
N LEU A 416 10.64 -10.27 26.76
CA LEU A 416 10.88 -11.68 26.47
C LEU A 416 11.85 -11.85 25.29
N ALA A 417 12.65 -12.90 25.33
CA ALA A 417 13.53 -13.32 24.25
C ALA A 417 13.30 -14.80 23.94
N GLU A 418 13.40 -15.18 22.65
CA GLU A 418 13.33 -16.58 22.25
C GLU A 418 14.24 -16.90 21.05
N LEU A 419 14.51 -18.19 20.87
CA LEU A 419 15.14 -18.76 19.68
C LEU A 419 14.09 -19.54 18.86
N PRO A 420 13.50 -18.95 17.80
CA PRO A 420 12.40 -19.57 17.07
C PRO A 420 12.74 -20.97 16.51
N SER A 421 13.99 -21.23 16.10
CA SER A 421 14.38 -22.49 15.46
C SER A 421 14.18 -23.74 16.33
N ILE A 422 14.25 -23.59 17.66
CA ILE A 422 14.12 -24.69 18.63
C ILE A 422 12.96 -24.50 19.63
N MET A 423 12.28 -23.35 19.60
CA MET A 423 11.12 -23.06 20.45
C MET A 423 9.86 -23.00 19.56
N THR A 424 9.34 -21.81 19.28
CA THR A 424 8.04 -21.60 18.62
C THR A 424 7.91 -22.22 17.23
N HIS A 425 9.02 -22.40 16.50
CA HIS A 425 9.02 -22.98 15.15
C HIS A 425 9.71 -24.35 15.10
N ALA A 426 9.94 -25.00 16.26
CA ALA A 426 10.53 -26.34 16.31
C ALA A 426 9.71 -27.36 15.50
N SER A 427 8.38 -27.17 15.44
CA SER A 427 7.43 -27.99 14.67
C SER A 427 7.48 -27.79 13.16
N VAL A 428 8.07 -26.70 12.67
CA VAL A 428 8.27 -26.45 11.23
C VAL A 428 9.47 -27.25 10.75
N PRO A 429 9.39 -28.04 9.66
CA PRO A 429 10.52 -28.82 9.16
C PRO A 429 11.79 -27.98 8.93
N ALA A 430 12.97 -28.52 9.24
CA ALA A 430 14.23 -27.79 9.18
C ALA A 430 14.53 -27.18 7.79
N GLU A 431 14.20 -27.88 6.71
CA GLU A 431 14.34 -27.39 5.34
C GLU A 431 13.43 -26.18 5.05
N GLU A 432 12.21 -26.16 5.60
CA GLU A 432 11.30 -25.02 5.45
C GLU A 432 11.76 -23.83 6.30
N ARG A 433 12.23 -24.08 7.53
CA ARG A 433 12.86 -23.03 8.36
C ARG A 433 14.03 -22.37 7.64
N LYS A 434 14.89 -23.15 7.00
CA LYS A 434 16.03 -22.65 6.24
C LYS A 434 15.60 -21.78 5.05
N LYS A 435 14.56 -22.17 4.31
CA LYS A 435 13.99 -21.35 3.23
C LYS A 435 13.42 -20.03 3.74
N LEU A 436 12.79 -20.05 4.92
CA LEU A 436 12.25 -18.88 5.61
C LEU A 436 13.31 -18.04 6.33
N GLN A 437 14.58 -18.45 6.28
CA GLN A 437 15.70 -17.84 7.02
C GLN A 437 15.53 -17.89 8.55
N ILE A 438 14.74 -18.83 9.07
CA ILE A 438 14.66 -19.13 10.50
C ILE A 438 15.86 -20.02 10.84
N THR A 439 17.01 -19.39 10.96
CA THR A 439 18.30 -20.03 11.28
C THR A 439 18.53 -20.09 12.78
N ASP A 440 19.51 -20.89 13.22
CA ASP A 440 19.84 -21.07 14.63
C ASP A 440 20.46 -19.85 15.31
N ASN A 441 20.70 -18.77 14.55
CA ASN A 441 21.14 -17.48 15.04
C ASN A 441 20.06 -16.38 14.97
N LEU A 442 18.84 -16.70 14.56
CA LEU A 442 17.72 -15.75 14.57
C LEU A 442 17.15 -15.65 15.99
N ILE A 443 17.30 -14.50 16.63
CA ILE A 443 16.69 -14.20 17.93
C ILE A 443 15.44 -13.35 17.71
N ARG A 444 14.36 -13.64 18.44
CA ARG A 444 13.17 -12.79 18.49
C ARG A 444 13.08 -12.14 19.87
N LEU A 445 12.84 -10.83 19.89
CA LEU A 445 12.55 -10.07 21.10
C LEU A 445 11.11 -9.59 21.09
N SER A 446 10.44 -9.74 22.24
CA SER A 446 9.25 -8.97 22.61
C SER A 446 9.69 -7.95 23.63
N VAL A 447 10.00 -6.74 23.17
CA VAL A 447 10.47 -5.65 24.04
C VAL A 447 9.31 -5.13 24.89
N GLY A 448 9.50 -5.14 26.20
CA GLY A 448 8.56 -4.69 27.22
C GLY A 448 8.57 -3.18 27.46
N VAL A 449 8.12 -2.76 28.65
CA VAL A 449 7.99 -1.36 29.07
C VAL A 449 8.91 -1.00 30.25
N GLU A 450 9.93 -1.81 30.50
CA GLU A 450 10.98 -1.53 31.48
C GLU A 450 11.80 -0.29 31.09
N ASN A 451 12.69 0.13 31.99
CA ASN A 451 13.62 1.21 31.72
C ASN A 451 14.55 0.85 30.54
N LEU A 452 14.66 1.75 29.57
CA LEU A 452 15.41 1.53 28.35
C LEU A 452 16.90 1.25 28.60
N ASP A 453 17.53 1.96 29.54
CA ASP A 453 18.96 1.82 29.81
C ASP A 453 19.27 0.43 30.39
N ASP A 454 18.38 -0.08 31.25
CA ASP A 454 18.48 -1.43 31.80
C ASP A 454 18.33 -2.49 30.71
N LEU A 455 17.37 -2.32 29.79
CA LEU A 455 17.18 -3.23 28.66
C LEU A 455 18.40 -3.25 27.73
N ILE A 456 18.98 -2.09 27.43
CA ILE A 456 20.20 -2.01 26.60
C ILE A 456 21.40 -2.63 27.33
N ALA A 457 21.56 -2.37 28.63
CA ALA A 457 22.64 -2.93 29.44
C ALA A 457 22.56 -4.47 29.52
N ASP A 458 21.35 -5.02 29.64
CA ASP A 458 21.13 -6.46 29.65
C ASP A 458 21.46 -7.11 28.29
N LEU A 459 21.03 -6.49 27.19
CA LEU A 459 21.40 -6.94 25.85
C LEU A 459 22.90 -6.85 25.61
N ASP A 460 23.56 -5.76 26.01
CA ASP A 460 25.00 -5.56 25.83
C ASP A 460 25.83 -6.62 26.55
N GLN A 461 25.55 -6.88 27.83
CA GLN A 461 26.30 -7.87 28.61
C GLN A 461 26.08 -9.29 28.05
N ALA A 462 24.86 -9.63 27.64
CA ALA A 462 24.56 -10.93 27.04
C ALA A 462 25.24 -11.11 25.67
N LEU A 463 25.25 -10.06 24.82
CA LEU A 463 25.96 -10.08 23.55
C LEU A 463 27.47 -10.29 23.77
N LYS A 464 28.08 -9.60 24.74
CA LYS A 464 29.50 -9.75 25.09
C LYS A 464 29.85 -11.15 25.59
N ALA A 465 28.94 -11.78 26.34
CA ALA A 465 29.12 -13.16 26.81
C ALA A 465 29.06 -14.18 25.66
N ALA A 466 28.16 -13.96 24.70
CA ALA A 466 27.95 -14.88 23.59
C ALA A 466 29.02 -14.77 22.48
N VAL A 467 29.39 -13.54 22.11
CA VAL A 467 30.25 -13.29 20.96
C VAL A 467 31.49 -12.50 21.39
N SER A 468 32.64 -13.16 21.45
CA SER A 468 33.92 -12.50 21.68
C SER A 468 34.41 -11.84 20.40
N LEU A 469 34.86 -10.58 20.48
CA LEU A 469 35.43 -9.86 19.32
C LEU A 469 36.88 -10.24 19.01
N GLN A 470 37.46 -11.22 19.72
CA GLN A 470 38.86 -11.64 19.56
C GLN A 470 39.10 -12.70 18.47
N VAL A 471 38.74 -12.49 17.19
CA VAL A 471 39.38 -13.18 16.05
C VAL A 471 39.32 -12.37 14.73
N VAL A 472 39.34 -11.04 14.76
CA VAL A 472 39.47 -10.24 13.50
C VAL A 472 40.88 -9.65 13.33
N SER A 473 41.68 -9.51 14.39
CA SER A 473 43.05 -8.98 14.28
C SER A 473 44.09 -10.04 13.89
N PHE A 474 43.87 -11.33 14.20
CA PHE A 474 44.87 -12.36 13.93
C PHE A 474 45.08 -12.59 12.42
N TRP A 475 44.00 -12.64 11.64
CA TRP A 475 44.07 -12.79 10.17
C TRP A 475 44.59 -11.54 9.46
N ARG A 476 44.30 -10.34 9.98
CA ARG A 476 44.87 -9.08 9.46
C ARG A 476 46.39 -9.01 9.67
N THR A 477 46.89 -9.53 10.79
CA THR A 477 48.32 -9.53 11.10
C THR A 477 49.07 -10.65 10.38
N LEU A 478 48.42 -11.79 10.10
CA LEU A 478 49.00 -12.90 9.35
C LEU A 478 49.15 -12.58 7.86
N ASN A 479 48.15 -11.95 7.24
CA ASN A 479 48.24 -11.52 5.83
C ASN A 479 49.29 -10.42 5.64
N PHE A 480 49.41 -9.48 6.58
CA PHE A 480 50.46 -8.45 6.52
C PHE A 480 51.88 -9.02 6.62
N LYS A 481 52.07 -10.14 7.35
CA LYS A 481 53.37 -10.83 7.43
C LYS A 481 53.70 -11.68 6.20
N ILE A 482 52.68 -12.21 5.51
CA ILE A 482 52.87 -12.98 4.27
C ILE A 482 53.20 -12.04 3.10
N ASP A 483 52.55 -10.88 3.00
CA ASP A 483 52.83 -9.88 1.97
C ASP A 483 54.22 -9.25 2.15
N PHE A 484 54.67 -9.00 3.39
CA PHE A 484 56.01 -8.47 3.67
C PHE A 484 57.14 -9.46 3.35
N ALA A 485 56.88 -10.78 3.46
CA ALA A 485 57.85 -11.82 3.10
C ALA A 485 58.00 -12.00 1.57
N LEU A 486 56.95 -11.69 0.80
CA LEU A 486 56.96 -11.72 -0.67
C LEU A 486 57.61 -10.45 -1.28
N GLU A 487 57.55 -9.30 -0.60
CA GLU A 487 58.27 -8.09 -1.03
C GLU A 487 59.79 -8.17 -0.81
N ILE A 488 60.27 -8.88 0.22
CA ILE A 488 61.73 -9.02 0.46
C ILE A 488 62.38 -10.03 -0.49
N SER A 489 61.65 -11.02 -0.99
CA SER A 489 62.18 -12.03 -1.91
C SER A 489 62.27 -11.55 -3.38
N SER A 490 61.70 -10.40 -3.72
CA SER A 490 61.79 -9.78 -5.05
C SER A 490 62.88 -8.70 -5.18
N LEU A 491 63.62 -8.38 -4.10
CA LEU A 491 64.69 -7.37 -4.10
C LEU A 491 66.13 -7.91 -4.22
N PHE A 492 66.34 -9.23 -4.35
CA PHE A 492 67.68 -9.85 -4.34
C PHE A 492 68.05 -10.65 -5.61
N ILE A 493 67.44 -10.37 -6.75
CA ILE A 493 67.91 -10.89 -8.05
C ILE A 493 67.93 -9.73 -9.04
N ILE A 494 69.10 -9.08 -9.16
CA ILE A 494 69.68 -8.39 -10.33
C ILE A 494 70.97 -7.70 -9.82
N HIS A 495 72.10 -8.41 -9.89
CA HIS A 495 73.41 -7.94 -10.39
C HIS A 495 74.49 -9.00 -10.09
N VAL A 496 75.24 -9.32 -11.17
CA VAL A 496 76.39 -10.24 -11.33
C VAL A 496 76.03 -11.68 -11.70
#